data_AF-A0A2N3ASX9-F1
#
_entry.id   AF-A0A2N3ASX9-F1
#
_cell.length_a   1.000
_cell.length_b   1.000
_cell.length_c   1.000
_cell.angle_alpha   90.00
_cell.angle_beta   90.00
_cell.angle_gamma   90.00
#
_symmetry.space_group_name_H-M   'P 1'
#
loop_
_entity.id
_entity.type
_entity.pdbx_description
1 polymer ?
#
loop_
_entity_poly.entity_id
_entity_poly.type
_entity_poly.pdbx_seq_one_letter_code
_entity_poly.pdbx_strand_id
1 'polypeptide(L)'
;MDLTFAPDQVAHWPLERLRPYARNAKQHGPEQVARIAASMLEFGWTVPCLVAEDGELIAGHGRVLAAAQLGLATAPVIVMPHLSDAQRRAYRIADNKLTELGAWDEAMLLQEVQELLAEEYDLDLLGFSEADLAYLLRDSAAQDGTGAVEGEDETPEPPITPVTLPGDLWVMGKHRLICGDSTSAEVVGRLLGDVKPLLMVTDPPYGVDYDPSWRN
;
A
#
# COMPACT_ATOMS: atom_id res chain seq x y z
N MET A 1 17.22 6.03 -41.28
CA MET A 1 18.22 5.49 -40.35
C MET A 1 17.43 4.64 -39.39
N ASP A 2 17.64 3.32 -39.41
CA ASP A 2 16.91 2.43 -38.50
C ASP A 2 17.48 2.66 -37.10
N LEU A 3 16.66 3.24 -36.22
CA LEU A 3 17.07 3.53 -34.85
C LEU A 3 16.91 2.23 -34.07
N THR A 4 17.99 1.47 -33.95
CA THR A 4 18.00 0.17 -33.27
C THR A 4 17.48 0.20 -31.83
N PHE A 5 17.38 1.39 -31.21
CA PHE A 5 16.83 1.60 -29.87
C PHE A 5 15.37 2.09 -29.84
N ALA A 6 14.77 2.41 -30.99
CA ALA A 6 13.39 2.88 -31.09
C ALA A 6 12.56 1.84 -31.87
N PRO A 7 11.76 1.01 -31.19
CA PRO A 7 10.92 0.03 -31.88
C PRO A 7 9.90 0.74 -32.77
N ASP A 8 9.73 0.26 -34.00
CA ASP A 8 8.84 0.83 -35.02
C ASP A 8 7.49 0.11 -35.11
N GLN A 9 7.37 -1.08 -34.49
CA GLN A 9 6.16 -1.90 -34.53
C GLN A 9 5.86 -2.62 -33.21
N VAL A 10 4.56 -2.68 -32.86
CA VAL A 10 4.00 -3.62 -31.90
C VAL A 10 3.45 -4.83 -32.67
N ALA A 11 3.89 -6.04 -32.33
CA ALA A 11 3.38 -7.30 -32.87
C ALA A 11 2.41 -7.98 -31.90
N HIS A 12 1.58 -8.91 -32.37
CA HIS A 12 0.72 -9.73 -31.51
C HIS A 12 1.14 -11.19 -31.57
N TRP A 13 1.56 -11.75 -30.43
CA TRP A 13 2.04 -13.14 -30.33
C TRP A 13 1.09 -13.98 -29.48
N PRO A 14 0.91 -15.29 -29.80
CA PRO A 14 0.21 -16.21 -28.91
C PRO A 14 0.86 -16.27 -27.53
N LEU A 15 0.08 -16.33 -26.45
CA LEU A 15 0.63 -16.40 -25.09
C LEU A 15 1.54 -17.62 -24.91
N GLU A 16 1.22 -18.75 -25.55
CA GLU A 16 2.00 -19.99 -25.51
C GLU A 16 3.42 -19.84 -26.07
N ARG A 17 3.65 -18.86 -26.94
CA ARG A 17 4.98 -18.55 -27.48
C ARG A 17 5.85 -17.81 -26.46
N LEU A 18 5.24 -17.18 -25.46
CA LEU A 18 5.94 -16.35 -24.48
C LEU A 18 6.52 -17.22 -23.37
N ARG A 19 7.84 -17.18 -23.23
CA ARG A 19 8.58 -18.00 -22.26
C ARG A 19 8.92 -17.14 -21.05
N PRO A 20 8.43 -17.49 -19.84
CA PRO A 20 8.84 -16.82 -18.63
C PRO A 20 10.35 -16.92 -18.41
N TYR A 21 10.96 -15.83 -17.96
CA TYR A 21 12.36 -15.86 -17.53
C TYR A 21 12.50 -16.66 -16.23
N ALA A 22 13.23 -17.77 -16.28
CA ALA A 22 13.33 -18.73 -15.17
C ALA A 22 13.93 -18.14 -13.87
N ARG A 23 14.75 -17.09 -13.98
CA ARG A 23 15.42 -16.43 -12.84
C ARG A 23 14.82 -15.06 -12.53
N ASN A 24 13.53 -14.87 -12.78
CA ASN A 24 12.88 -13.60 -12.48
C ASN A 24 12.88 -13.34 -10.97
N ALA A 25 13.48 -12.21 -10.56
CA ALA A 25 13.57 -11.84 -9.15
C ALA A 25 12.23 -11.30 -8.61
N LYS A 26 11.41 -10.70 -9.48
CA LYS A 26 10.08 -10.19 -9.10
C LYS A 26 9.06 -11.32 -9.17
N GLN A 27 8.46 -11.62 -8.03
CA GLN A 27 7.39 -12.60 -7.93
C GLN A 27 6.04 -11.93 -8.18
N HIS A 28 5.12 -12.67 -8.79
CA HIS A 28 3.75 -12.23 -9.05
C HIS A 28 2.79 -13.17 -8.32
N GLY A 29 2.38 -12.76 -7.12
CA GLY A 29 1.41 -13.51 -6.32
C GLY A 29 0.00 -13.44 -6.94
N PRO A 30 -0.91 -14.37 -6.59
CA PRO A 30 -2.26 -14.43 -7.16
C PRO A 30 -3.04 -13.12 -7.03
N GLU A 31 -2.94 -12.46 -5.89
CA GLU A 31 -3.59 -11.17 -5.64
C GLU A 31 -3.07 -10.07 -6.58
N GLN A 32 -1.75 -9.94 -6.72
CA GLN A 32 -1.17 -8.98 -7.66
C GLN A 32 -1.60 -9.26 -9.10
N VAL A 33 -1.64 -10.52 -9.52
CA VAL A 33 -2.12 -10.90 -10.86
C VAL A 33 -3.59 -10.53 -11.05
N ALA A 34 -4.43 -10.77 -10.04
CA ALA A 34 -5.84 -10.39 -10.09
C ALA A 34 -6.03 -8.86 -10.22
N ARG A 35 -5.23 -8.05 -9.51
CA ARG A 35 -5.24 -6.58 -9.65
C ARG A 35 -4.83 -6.13 -11.05
N ILE A 36 -3.78 -6.74 -11.61
CA ILE A 36 -3.35 -6.46 -12.99
C ILE A 36 -4.45 -6.87 -13.98
N ALA A 37 -5.14 -7.98 -13.74
CA ALA A 37 -6.25 -8.44 -14.57
C ALA A 37 -7.45 -7.49 -14.52
N ALA A 38 -7.83 -6.99 -13.33
CA ALA A 38 -8.87 -5.99 -13.17
C ALA A 38 -8.53 -4.69 -13.90
N SER A 39 -7.30 -4.18 -13.71
CA SER A 39 -6.79 -3.02 -14.43
C SER A 39 -6.80 -3.24 -15.96
N MET A 40 -6.43 -4.43 -16.43
CA MET A 40 -6.46 -4.77 -17.86
C MET A 40 -7.89 -4.85 -18.43
N LEU A 41 -8.88 -5.27 -17.63
CA LEU A 41 -10.29 -5.27 -18.06
C LEU A 41 -10.83 -3.86 -18.22
N GLU A 42 -10.47 -2.96 -17.30
CA GLU A 42 -10.92 -1.56 -17.31
C GLU A 42 -10.21 -0.74 -18.40
N PHE A 43 -8.88 -0.73 -18.38
CA PHE A 43 -8.07 0.17 -19.22
C PHE A 43 -7.55 -0.49 -20.49
N GLY A 44 -7.77 -1.79 -20.65
CA GLY A 44 -7.20 -2.58 -21.74
C GLY A 44 -5.71 -2.89 -21.53
N TRP A 45 -5.09 -3.42 -22.59
CA TRP A 45 -3.66 -3.72 -22.59
C TRP A 45 -2.84 -2.48 -23.00
N THR A 46 -2.45 -1.66 -22.02
CA THR A 46 -1.86 -0.34 -22.25
C THR A 46 -0.37 -0.37 -22.63
N VAL A 47 0.39 -1.37 -22.17
CA VAL A 47 1.84 -1.46 -22.41
C VAL A 47 2.18 -2.82 -23.02
N PRO A 48 2.83 -2.92 -24.20
CA PRO A 48 3.28 -4.19 -24.76
C PRO A 48 4.32 -4.92 -23.89
N CYS A 49 4.37 -6.25 -23.98
CA CYS A 49 5.45 -7.03 -23.39
C CYS A 49 6.76 -6.83 -24.16
N LEU A 50 7.89 -6.81 -23.45
CA LEU A 50 9.19 -6.80 -24.10
C LEU A 50 9.72 -8.22 -24.15
N VAL A 51 10.12 -8.68 -25.33
CA VAL A 51 10.57 -10.06 -25.56
C VAL A 51 11.88 -10.12 -26.33
N ALA A 52 12.66 -11.16 -26.08
CA ALA A 52 13.75 -11.54 -26.98
C ALA A 52 13.19 -12.24 -28.23
N GLU A 53 14.01 -12.41 -29.27
CA GLU A 53 13.58 -13.03 -30.54
C GLU A 53 13.07 -14.46 -30.36
N ASP A 54 13.63 -15.20 -29.40
CA ASP A 54 13.21 -16.55 -29.04
C ASP A 54 11.90 -16.58 -28.23
N GLY A 55 11.36 -15.44 -27.84
CA GLY A 55 10.16 -15.32 -27.01
C GLY A 55 10.38 -15.36 -25.51
N GLU A 56 11.64 -15.32 -25.04
CA GLU A 56 11.91 -15.09 -23.63
C GLU A 56 11.42 -13.70 -23.18
N LEU A 57 10.61 -13.65 -22.13
CA LEU A 57 10.10 -12.41 -21.57
C LEU A 57 11.22 -11.61 -20.92
N ILE A 58 11.38 -10.37 -21.39
CA ILE A 58 12.26 -9.35 -20.80
C ILE A 58 11.45 -8.52 -19.79
N ALA A 59 10.23 -8.10 -20.15
CA ALA A 59 9.33 -7.36 -19.25
C ALA A 59 7.86 -7.70 -19.54
N GLY A 60 7.02 -7.63 -18.51
CA GLY A 60 5.58 -7.86 -18.60
C GLY A 60 5.09 -9.24 -18.16
N HIS A 61 5.84 -9.97 -17.32
CA HIS A 61 5.42 -11.28 -16.79
C HIS A 61 4.04 -11.22 -16.10
N GLY A 62 3.81 -10.24 -15.22
CA GLY A 62 2.51 -10.06 -14.57
C GLY A 62 1.35 -9.83 -15.56
N ARG A 63 1.60 -9.11 -16.67
CA ARG A 63 0.59 -8.88 -17.73
C ARG A 63 0.26 -10.17 -18.47
N VAL A 64 1.25 -11.02 -18.76
CA VAL A 64 1.01 -12.33 -19.39
C VAL A 64 0.21 -13.25 -18.47
N LEU A 65 0.51 -13.25 -17.16
CA LEU A 65 -0.27 -14.03 -16.18
C LEU A 65 -1.71 -13.53 -16.08
N ALA A 66 -1.91 -12.21 -16.02
CA ALA A 66 -3.24 -11.61 -16.00
C ALA A 66 -4.02 -11.92 -17.28
N ALA A 67 -3.38 -11.81 -18.44
CA ALA A 67 -3.99 -12.16 -19.72
C ALA A 67 -4.44 -13.62 -19.80
N ALA A 68 -3.60 -14.54 -19.28
CA ALA A 68 -3.96 -15.95 -19.17
C ALA A 68 -5.16 -16.16 -18.23
N GLN A 69 -5.20 -15.46 -17.09
CA GLN A 69 -6.34 -15.49 -16.17
C GLN A 69 -7.63 -14.97 -16.82
N LEU A 70 -7.53 -13.97 -17.69
CA LEU A 70 -8.65 -13.43 -18.47
C LEU A 70 -9.03 -14.26 -19.70
N GLY A 71 -8.31 -15.34 -19.99
CA GLY A 71 -8.58 -16.20 -21.16
C GLY A 71 -8.18 -15.59 -22.50
N LEU A 72 -7.30 -14.59 -22.52
CA LEU A 72 -6.80 -14.00 -23.75
C LEU A 72 -5.82 -14.97 -24.45
N ALA A 73 -5.91 -15.04 -25.78
CA ALA A 73 -5.05 -15.94 -26.57
C ALA A 73 -3.72 -15.29 -27.01
N THR A 74 -3.67 -13.96 -27.09
CA THR A 74 -2.51 -13.24 -27.63
C THR A 74 -2.14 -12.05 -26.75
N ALA A 75 -0.86 -11.66 -26.81
CA ALA A 75 -0.34 -10.44 -26.18
C ALA A 75 0.31 -9.52 -27.23
N PRO A 76 0.18 -8.20 -27.09
CA PRO A 76 1.01 -7.24 -27.80
C PRO A 76 2.45 -7.31 -27.27
N VAL A 77 3.41 -7.36 -28.17
CA VAL A 77 4.85 -7.50 -27.88
C VAL A 77 5.68 -6.54 -28.70
N ILE A 78 6.82 -6.12 -28.13
CA ILE A 78 7.91 -5.47 -28.82
C ILE A 78 9.12 -6.40 -28.71
N VAL A 79 9.69 -6.76 -29.86
CA VAL A 79 10.87 -7.63 -29.93
C VAL A 79 12.12 -6.77 -29.80
N MET A 80 13.06 -7.18 -28.94
CA MET A 80 14.28 -6.43 -28.62
C MET A 80 15.54 -7.17 -29.10
N PRO A 81 15.77 -7.29 -30.43
CA PRO A 81 16.86 -8.09 -30.98
C PRO A 81 18.25 -7.52 -30.69
N HIS A 82 18.34 -6.21 -30.43
CA HIS A 82 19.59 -5.51 -30.17
C HIS A 82 20.15 -5.74 -28.76
N LEU A 83 19.38 -6.34 -27.84
CA LEU A 83 19.80 -6.56 -26.46
C LEU A 83 20.56 -7.88 -26.30
N SER A 84 21.83 -7.78 -25.89
CA SER A 84 22.60 -8.93 -25.42
C SER A 84 21.96 -9.59 -24.19
N ASP A 85 22.32 -10.84 -23.89
CA ASP A 85 21.85 -11.54 -22.69
C ASP A 85 22.12 -10.76 -21.39
N ALA A 86 23.27 -10.10 -21.31
CA ALA A 86 23.64 -9.28 -20.16
C ALA A 86 22.73 -8.04 -20.05
N GLN A 87 22.45 -7.36 -21.16
CA GLN A 87 21.52 -6.23 -21.18
C GLN A 87 20.10 -6.64 -20.84
N ARG A 88 19.61 -7.80 -21.33
CA ARG A 88 18.29 -8.34 -20.95
C ARG A 88 18.17 -8.60 -19.46
N ARG A 89 19.20 -9.17 -18.83
CA ARG A 89 19.24 -9.36 -17.37
C ARG A 89 19.27 -8.05 -16.61
N ALA A 90 20.11 -7.10 -17.04
CA ALA A 90 20.20 -5.79 -16.41
C ALA A 90 18.87 -5.02 -16.53
N TYR A 91 18.25 -5.05 -17.71
CA TYR A 91 16.99 -4.38 -17.98
C TYR A 91 15.84 -4.93 -17.11
N ARG A 92 15.75 -6.25 -16.91
CA ARG A 92 14.76 -6.83 -15.98
C ARG A 92 14.82 -6.25 -14.57
N ILE A 93 16.03 -5.94 -14.10
CA ILE A 93 16.23 -5.32 -12.79
C ILE A 93 15.86 -3.83 -12.86
N ALA A 94 16.35 -3.14 -13.89
CA ALA A 94 16.12 -1.71 -14.07
C ALA A 94 14.63 -1.38 -14.24
N ASP A 95 13.89 -2.10 -15.10
CA ASP A 95 12.46 -1.91 -15.36
C ASP A 95 11.64 -1.95 -14.06
N ASN A 96 11.96 -2.92 -13.19
CA ASN A 96 11.31 -3.05 -11.89
C ASN A 96 11.74 -1.97 -10.92
N LYS A 97 13.05 -1.70 -10.80
CA LYS A 97 13.55 -0.77 -9.79
C LYS A 97 13.24 0.69 -10.13
N LEU A 98 13.37 1.08 -11.40
CA LEU A 98 13.11 2.45 -11.84
C LEU A 98 11.65 2.86 -11.60
N THR A 99 10.72 1.91 -11.72
CA THR A 99 9.30 2.14 -11.39
C THR A 99 9.09 2.44 -9.89
N GLU A 100 9.93 1.92 -9.00
CA GLU A 100 9.84 2.15 -7.55
C GLU A 100 10.53 3.44 -7.07
N LEU A 101 11.35 4.08 -7.92
CA LEU A 101 12.12 5.27 -7.51
C LEU A 101 11.32 6.56 -7.59
N GLY A 102 10.17 6.56 -8.26
CA GLY A 102 9.29 7.73 -8.35
C GLY A 102 8.70 8.07 -7.00
N ALA A 103 8.73 9.36 -6.65
CA ALA A 103 7.93 9.89 -5.56
C ALA A 103 6.67 10.55 -6.13
N TRP A 104 5.59 10.52 -5.36
CA TRP A 104 4.38 11.25 -5.68
C TRP A 104 4.50 12.69 -5.18
N ASP A 105 3.94 13.63 -5.94
CA ASP A 105 3.52 14.90 -5.37
C ASP A 105 2.20 14.63 -4.65
N GLU A 106 2.26 14.57 -3.32
CA GLU A 106 1.12 14.15 -2.50
C GLU A 106 -0.09 15.08 -2.66
N ALA A 107 0.13 16.39 -2.83
CA ALA A 107 -0.95 17.35 -3.01
C ALA A 107 -1.66 17.15 -4.36
N MET A 108 -0.89 17.00 -5.44
CA MET A 108 -1.45 16.73 -6.77
C MET A 108 -2.14 15.37 -6.83
N LEU A 109 -1.54 14.34 -6.22
CA LEU A 109 -2.12 13.00 -6.17
C LEU A 109 -3.46 13.00 -5.42
N LEU A 110 -3.51 13.69 -4.27
CA LEU A 110 -4.72 13.81 -3.47
C LEU A 110 -5.85 14.47 -4.26
N GLN A 111 -5.56 15.59 -4.92
CA GLN A 111 -6.55 16.30 -5.75
C GLN A 111 -7.14 15.37 -6.82
N GLU A 112 -6.30 14.64 -7.55
CA GLU A 112 -6.74 13.71 -8.60
C GLU A 112 -7.63 12.59 -8.02
N VAL A 113 -7.25 12.02 -6.86
CA VAL A 113 -8.03 10.96 -6.21
C VAL A 113 -9.39 11.47 -5.72
N GLN A 114 -9.46 12.71 -5.22
CA GLN A 114 -10.72 13.33 -4.83
C GLN A 114 -11.65 13.60 -6.02
N GLU A 115 -11.09 14.06 -7.15
CA GLU A 115 -11.85 14.26 -8.38
C GLU A 115 -12.43 12.94 -8.90
N LEU A 116 -11.62 11.87 -8.94
CA LEU A 116 -12.09 10.52 -9.29
C LEU A 116 -13.18 10.00 -8.34
N LEU A 117 -13.03 10.26 -7.03
CA LEU A 117 -14.04 9.89 -6.04
C LEU A 117 -15.36 10.65 -6.26
N ALA A 118 -15.29 11.94 -6.60
CA ALA A 118 -16.46 12.76 -6.91
C ALA A 118 -17.16 12.34 -8.20
N GLU A 119 -16.42 11.73 -9.14
CA GLU A 119 -16.95 11.08 -10.34
C GLU A 119 -17.49 9.66 -10.09
N GLU A 120 -17.54 9.21 -8.83
CA GLU A 120 -17.96 7.86 -8.43
C GLU A 120 -17.10 6.75 -9.08
N TYR A 121 -15.82 7.03 -9.36
CA TYR A 121 -14.90 6.06 -9.94
C TYR A 121 -14.43 5.01 -8.91
N ASP A 122 -14.17 3.79 -9.38
CA ASP A 122 -13.68 2.70 -8.54
C ASP A 122 -12.18 2.88 -8.23
N LEU A 123 -11.89 3.34 -7.01
CA LEU A 123 -10.53 3.61 -6.55
C LEU A 123 -9.70 2.35 -6.31
N ASP A 124 -10.31 1.16 -6.20
CA ASP A 124 -9.58 -0.09 -5.99
C ASP A 124 -8.65 -0.42 -7.19
N LEU A 125 -9.00 0.12 -8.37
CA LEU A 125 -8.26 0.00 -9.62
C LEU A 125 -6.98 0.84 -9.66
N LEU A 126 -6.80 1.81 -8.76
CA LEU A 126 -5.67 2.74 -8.77
C LEU A 126 -4.34 2.12 -8.30
N GLY A 127 -4.36 0.91 -7.73
CA GLY A 127 -3.14 0.23 -7.31
C GLY A 127 -2.73 0.48 -5.85
N PHE A 128 -3.39 1.40 -5.15
CA PHE A 128 -3.20 1.64 -3.71
C PHE A 128 -3.83 0.54 -2.85
N SER A 129 -3.34 0.36 -1.61
CA SER A 129 -4.08 -0.43 -0.62
C SER A 129 -5.21 0.41 -0.01
N GLU A 130 -6.22 -0.24 0.58
CA GLU A 130 -7.29 0.47 1.31
C GLU A 130 -6.71 1.40 2.39
N ALA A 131 -5.66 0.95 3.08
CA ALA A 131 -4.98 1.74 4.11
C ALA A 131 -4.25 2.97 3.53
N ASP A 132 -3.60 2.81 2.37
CA ASP A 132 -2.91 3.93 1.71
C ASP A 132 -3.90 4.97 1.18
N LEU A 133 -5.03 4.53 0.60
CA LEU A 133 -6.09 5.43 0.17
C LEU A 133 -6.71 6.16 1.35
N ALA A 134 -7.01 5.45 2.44
CA ALA A 134 -7.54 6.06 3.65
C ALA A 134 -6.58 7.09 4.24
N TYR A 135 -5.28 6.80 4.27
CA TYR A 135 -4.25 7.73 4.72
C TYR A 135 -4.17 8.98 3.83
N LEU A 136 -4.10 8.78 2.50
CA LEU A 136 -4.06 9.85 1.51
C LEU A 136 -5.27 10.79 1.65
N LEU A 137 -6.48 10.21 1.71
CA LEU A 137 -7.72 10.98 1.84
C LEU A 137 -7.87 11.64 3.21
N ARG A 138 -7.30 11.10 4.29
CA ARG A 138 -7.34 11.73 5.62
C ARG A 138 -6.59 13.05 5.65
N ASP A 139 -5.50 13.18 4.90
CA ASP A 139 -4.69 14.41 4.87
C ASP A 139 -5.40 15.57 4.13
N SER A 140 -6.37 15.26 3.24
CA SER A 140 -7.23 16.30 2.64
C SER A 140 -8.11 17.04 3.64
N ALA A 141 -8.62 16.34 4.64
CA ALA A 141 -9.42 16.95 5.69
C ALA A 141 -8.62 18.02 6.46
N ALA A 142 -7.30 17.83 6.59
CA ALA A 142 -6.43 18.82 7.22
C ALA A 142 -6.11 20.05 6.36
N GLN A 143 -6.23 19.96 5.02
CA GLN A 143 -5.85 21.04 4.09
C GLN A 143 -7.03 21.90 3.61
N ASP A 144 -8.25 21.35 3.55
CA ASP A 144 -9.46 22.14 3.38
C ASP A 144 -9.82 22.80 4.72
N GLY A 145 -9.64 24.11 4.81
CA GLY A 145 -9.83 24.93 6.02
C GLY A 145 -11.26 25.02 6.60
N THR A 146 -11.99 23.91 6.69
CA THR A 146 -13.20 23.74 7.50
C THR A 146 -13.28 22.39 8.21
N GLY A 147 -12.22 21.60 8.25
CA GLY A 147 -12.32 20.27 8.84
C GLY A 147 -11.00 19.62 9.15
N ALA A 148 -10.10 20.33 9.85
CA ALA A 148 -9.25 19.64 10.80
C ALA A 148 -10.14 18.58 11.47
N VAL A 149 -9.70 17.32 11.48
CA VAL A 149 -10.25 16.37 12.46
C VAL A 149 -9.72 16.84 13.81
N GLU A 150 -10.20 18.01 14.24
CA GLU A 150 -10.26 18.48 15.60
C GLU A 150 -11.04 17.39 16.33
N GLY A 151 -10.34 16.53 17.07
CA GLY A 151 -11.04 15.67 18.01
C GLY A 151 -10.36 14.39 18.48
N GLU A 152 -9.34 13.85 17.81
CA GLU A 152 -8.62 12.70 18.40
C GLU A 152 -7.44 13.13 19.29
N ASP A 153 -6.79 14.27 18.98
CA ASP A 153 -5.72 14.85 19.80
C ASP A 153 -6.05 16.24 20.38
N GLU A 154 -7.20 16.83 20.01
CA GLU A 154 -7.70 17.98 20.75
C GLU A 154 -8.23 17.49 22.09
N THR A 155 -7.36 17.55 23.10
CA THR A 155 -7.77 17.35 24.48
C THR A 155 -8.81 18.42 24.79
N PRO A 156 -10.10 18.06 24.98
CA PRO A 156 -11.11 19.05 25.30
C PRO A 156 -10.69 19.76 26.59
N GLU A 157 -10.90 21.08 26.64
CA GLU A 157 -10.66 21.87 27.84
C GLU A 157 -11.30 21.16 29.04
N PRO A 158 -10.55 20.94 30.14
CA PRO A 158 -11.06 20.21 31.28
C PRO A 158 -12.39 20.82 31.74
N PRO A 159 -13.44 20.00 31.96
CA PRO A 159 -14.72 20.52 32.41
C PRO A 159 -14.55 21.27 33.73
N ILE A 160 -15.21 22.43 33.86
CA ILE A 160 -15.19 23.27 35.07
C ILE A 160 -15.58 22.45 36.31
N THR A 161 -16.44 21.45 36.14
CA THR A 161 -16.81 20.50 37.18
C THR A 161 -16.60 19.08 36.65
N PRO A 162 -15.46 18.43 36.96
CA PRO A 162 -15.20 17.07 36.50
C PRO A 162 -16.14 16.08 37.20
N VAL A 163 -16.68 15.15 36.43
CA VAL A 163 -17.51 14.05 36.94
C VAL A 163 -16.67 13.01 37.68
N THR A 164 -15.40 12.84 37.28
CA THR A 164 -14.46 11.88 37.84
C THR A 164 -13.31 12.62 38.50
N LEU A 165 -12.98 12.26 39.73
CA LEU A 165 -11.85 12.77 40.48
C LEU A 165 -10.78 11.68 40.68
N PRO A 166 -9.50 12.05 40.92
CA PRO A 166 -8.47 11.09 41.28
C PRO A 166 -8.89 10.21 42.47
N GLY A 167 -8.75 8.90 42.30
CA GLY A 167 -9.20 7.86 43.23
C GLY A 167 -10.57 7.27 42.88
N ASP A 168 -11.34 7.87 41.98
CA ASP A 168 -12.63 7.30 41.56
C ASP A 168 -12.44 6.03 40.74
N LEU A 169 -13.21 5.00 41.09
CA LEU A 169 -13.20 3.69 40.46
C LEU A 169 -14.53 3.43 39.78
N TRP A 170 -14.51 3.35 38.46
CA TRP A 170 -15.64 2.98 37.62
C TRP A 170 -15.68 1.47 37.40
N VAL A 171 -16.83 0.85 37.67
CA VAL A 171 -17.05 -0.60 37.47
C VAL A 171 -18.07 -0.82 36.37
N MET A 172 -17.62 -1.40 35.26
CA MET A 172 -18.38 -1.60 34.02
C MET A 172 -18.52 -3.11 33.75
N GLY A 173 -19.37 -3.76 34.54
CA GLY A 173 -19.50 -5.21 34.53
C GLY A 173 -18.23 -5.89 35.05
N LYS A 174 -17.51 -6.60 34.18
CA LYS A 174 -16.22 -7.26 34.52
C LYS A 174 -15.02 -6.32 34.40
N HIS A 175 -15.20 -5.14 33.81
CA HIS A 175 -14.12 -4.18 33.55
C HIS A 175 -14.08 -3.12 34.65
N ARG A 176 -12.87 -2.66 34.99
CA ARG A 176 -12.62 -1.64 36.01
C ARG A 176 -11.73 -0.56 35.42
N LEU A 177 -12.05 0.70 35.69
CA LEU A 177 -11.27 1.87 35.28
C LEU A 177 -11.09 2.78 36.50
N ILE A 178 -9.85 3.16 36.81
CA ILE A 178 -9.55 4.10 37.89
C ILE A 178 -8.97 5.38 37.31
N CYS A 179 -9.39 6.54 37.83
CA CYS A 179 -8.68 7.79 37.60
C CYS A 179 -7.58 7.92 38.64
N GLY A 180 -6.31 7.90 38.26
CA GLY A 180 -5.20 8.03 39.20
C GLY A 180 -3.83 7.80 38.56
N ASP A 181 -2.78 8.02 39.34
CA ASP A 181 -1.39 7.85 38.91
C ASP A 181 -1.05 6.36 38.74
N SER A 182 -0.68 5.97 37.51
CA SER A 182 -0.31 4.59 37.18
C SER A 182 1.05 4.17 37.75
N THR A 183 1.86 5.11 38.24
CA THR A 183 3.10 4.83 38.97
C THR A 183 2.87 4.55 40.46
N SER A 184 1.67 4.84 40.99
CA SER A 184 1.32 4.58 42.39
C SER A 184 0.84 3.14 42.60
N ALA A 185 1.60 2.37 43.40
CA ALA A 185 1.23 1.02 43.79
C ALA A 185 -0.12 0.95 44.53
N GLU A 186 -0.49 2.00 45.28
CA GLU A 186 -1.77 2.08 45.98
C GLU A 186 -2.94 2.21 44.99
N VAL A 187 -2.81 3.08 43.98
CA VAL A 187 -3.82 3.29 42.94
C VAL A 187 -4.01 2.01 42.11
N VAL A 188 -2.91 1.38 41.69
CA VAL A 188 -2.94 0.13 40.94
C VAL A 188 -3.52 -1.01 41.78
N GLY A 189 -3.17 -1.10 43.07
CA GLY A 189 -3.75 -2.06 43.99
C GLY A 189 -5.27 -1.91 44.12
N ARG A 190 -5.76 -0.67 44.20
CA ARG A 190 -7.20 -0.38 44.23
C ARG A 190 -7.91 -0.71 42.92
N LEU A 191 -7.27 -0.48 41.78
CA LEU A 191 -7.79 -0.88 40.46
C LEU A 191 -7.97 -2.40 40.37
N LEU A 192 -6.95 -3.16 40.77
CA LEU A 192 -6.93 -4.62 40.69
C LEU A 192 -7.82 -5.30 41.75
N GLY A 193 -7.93 -4.71 42.95
CA GLY A 193 -8.57 -5.36 44.08
C GLY A 193 -7.89 -6.70 44.41
N ASP A 194 -8.67 -7.77 44.48
CA ASP A 194 -8.14 -9.12 44.75
C ASP A 194 -7.64 -9.85 43.49
N VAL A 195 -7.72 -9.22 42.31
CA VAL A 195 -7.33 -9.84 41.04
C VAL A 195 -5.83 -9.77 40.84
N LYS A 196 -5.19 -10.91 40.59
CA LYS A 196 -3.80 -10.98 40.13
C LYS A 196 -3.77 -11.09 38.60
N PRO A 197 -3.30 -10.08 37.86
CA PRO A 197 -3.25 -10.15 36.40
C PRO A 197 -2.24 -11.21 35.94
N LEU A 198 -2.60 -11.95 34.89
CA LEU A 198 -1.70 -12.93 34.23
C LEU A 198 -0.75 -12.25 33.24
N LEU A 199 -1.20 -11.16 32.63
CA LEU A 199 -0.46 -10.34 31.67
C LEU A 199 -0.78 -8.88 31.97
N MET A 200 0.24 -8.03 31.94
CA MET A 200 0.12 -6.59 32.05
C MET A 200 0.70 -5.96 30.79
N VAL A 201 -0.14 -5.24 30.05
CA VAL A 201 0.28 -4.38 28.93
C VAL A 201 0.20 -2.96 29.47
N THR A 202 1.36 -2.30 29.55
CA THR A 202 1.48 -0.97 30.15
C THR A 202 2.54 -0.17 29.38
N ASP A 203 2.32 1.13 29.25
CA ASP A 203 3.28 2.07 28.65
C ASP A 203 3.34 3.39 29.47
N PRO A 204 3.79 3.37 30.75
CA PRO A 204 3.93 4.59 31.54
C PRO A 204 5.31 5.24 31.32
N PRO A 205 5.40 6.57 31.09
CA PRO A 205 4.36 7.54 30.79
C PRO A 205 4.35 7.88 29.29
N TYR A 206 3.38 7.34 28.55
CA TYR A 206 3.01 7.72 27.19
C TYR A 206 4.13 7.71 26.15
N GLY A 207 4.48 6.59 25.51
CA GLY A 207 5.06 6.61 24.15
C GLY A 207 6.23 7.56 23.86
N VAL A 208 6.93 8.08 24.88
CA VAL A 208 8.08 8.96 24.72
C VAL A 208 9.27 8.04 24.64
N ASP A 209 10.00 8.10 23.53
CA ASP A 209 11.18 7.29 23.20
C ASP A 209 10.94 5.94 22.49
N TYR A 210 9.86 5.80 21.71
CA TYR A 210 9.79 4.72 20.71
C TYR A 210 10.74 5.03 19.54
N ASP A 211 11.95 4.47 19.56
CA ASP A 211 12.82 4.40 18.37
C ASP A 211 12.31 3.26 17.46
N PRO A 212 11.79 3.53 16.25
CA PRO A 212 11.32 2.49 15.33
C PRO A 212 12.43 1.62 14.74
N SER A 213 13.71 1.90 15.03
CA SER A 213 14.88 1.17 14.51
C SER A 213 14.90 -0.32 14.91
N TRP A 214 14.20 -0.74 15.96
CA TRP A 214 14.11 -2.16 16.35
C TRP A 214 13.33 -3.03 15.36
N ARG A 215 12.61 -2.42 14.41
CA ARG A 215 11.81 -3.14 13.40
C ARG A 215 12.57 -3.51 12.13
N ASN A 216 13.85 -3.18 12.02
CA ASN A 216 14.72 -3.59 10.92
C ASN A 216 15.85 -4.51 11.38
#